data_AF-A0AA36NNC6-F1
#
_entry.id   AF-A0AA36NNC6-F1
#
_cell.length_a   1.000
_cell.length_b   1.000
_cell.length_c   1.000
_cell.angle_alpha   90.00
_cell.angle_beta   90.00
_cell.angle_gamma   90.00
#
_symmetry.space_group_name_H-M   'P 1'
#
loop_
_entity.id
_entity.type
_entity.pdbx_description
1 polymer ?
#
loop_
_entity_poly.entity_id
_entity_poly.type
_entity_poly.pdbx_seq_one_letter_code
_entity_poly.pdbx_strand_id
1 'polypeptide(L)'
;MTPFGHHELEYLVGLAPLVFGMVAMPTMEEAFTHRLSFQRQVLVAPADALPTLRRCVLTKSTLEQGEWWRLFTYMFVHRDWEHVWTNIGGLLCNGFAAFTQFGHISTYGVFLLSGLLAGTNSWGRAYQTKAQLQASVADLPQSFGPVRVPNLLRECWASTKQATANWTAPRLSGRTDIYGASGGVCGLMGFNLGLWAHRVWRHLRADAESFQLRNVAPSFATLATALQSASFLAQEWRSLHGDAGFTGVDHAGHLTGFAVGLVCAVAAVVLQDDTS
;
A
#
# COMPACT_ATOMS: atom_id res chain seq x y z
N MET A 1 -13.69 -27.30 -24.40
CA MET A 1 -12.77 -26.99 -23.30
C MET A 1 -11.64 -26.17 -23.89
N THR A 2 -11.69 -24.84 -23.74
CA THR A 2 -10.49 -24.02 -23.93
C THR A 2 -9.47 -24.44 -22.88
N PRO A 3 -8.18 -24.58 -23.21
CA PRO A 3 -7.18 -24.99 -22.22
C PRO A 3 -7.10 -23.90 -21.16
N PHE A 4 -7.71 -24.17 -20.00
CA PHE A 4 -7.46 -23.47 -18.76
C PHE A 4 -5.94 -23.47 -18.58
N GLY A 5 -5.29 -22.30 -18.53
CA GLY A 5 -3.87 -22.22 -18.22
C GLY A 5 -3.01 -21.37 -19.16
N HIS A 6 -3.39 -21.07 -20.41
CA HIS A 6 -2.48 -20.26 -21.24
C HIS A 6 -2.40 -18.81 -20.76
N HIS A 7 -3.54 -18.16 -20.50
CA HIS A 7 -3.55 -16.77 -20.03
C HIS A 7 -3.07 -16.64 -18.58
N GLU A 8 -3.39 -17.61 -17.73
CA GLU A 8 -2.90 -17.63 -16.36
C GLU A 8 -1.38 -17.86 -16.33
N LEU A 9 -0.85 -18.75 -17.16
CA LEU A 9 0.59 -18.96 -17.27
C LEU A 9 1.29 -17.72 -17.83
N GLU A 10 0.73 -17.10 -18.87
CA GLU A 10 1.22 -15.84 -19.43
C GLU A 10 1.30 -14.76 -18.33
N TYR A 11 0.23 -14.58 -17.56
CA TYR A 11 0.20 -13.67 -16.42
C TYR A 11 1.30 -13.99 -15.40
N LEU A 12 1.42 -15.24 -14.97
CA LEU A 12 2.43 -15.67 -14.00
C LEU A 12 3.87 -15.44 -14.50
N VAL A 13 4.14 -15.77 -15.76
CA VAL A 13 5.44 -15.52 -16.40
C VAL A 13 5.72 -14.01 -16.47
N GLY A 14 4.71 -13.21 -16.84
CA GLY A 14 4.84 -11.76 -16.90
C GLY A 14 5.03 -11.10 -15.53
N LEU A 15 4.59 -11.71 -14.44
CA LEU A 15 4.86 -11.23 -13.08
C LEU A 15 6.24 -11.64 -12.54
N ALA A 16 6.88 -12.64 -13.14
CA ALA A 16 8.15 -13.17 -12.65
C ALA A 16 9.23 -12.10 -12.40
N PRO A 17 9.41 -11.06 -13.24
CA PRO A 17 10.38 -9.99 -12.96
C PRO A 17 10.09 -9.20 -11.67
N LEU A 18 8.82 -8.87 -11.41
CA LEU A 18 8.44 -8.15 -10.18
C LEU A 18 8.66 -9.04 -8.95
N VAL A 19 8.20 -10.29 -9.00
CA VAL A 19 8.37 -11.26 -7.91
C VAL A 19 9.85 -11.52 -7.66
N PHE A 20 10.63 -11.73 -8.71
CA PHE A 20 12.07 -11.89 -8.61
C PHE A 20 12.72 -10.67 -7.95
N GLY A 21 12.37 -9.45 -8.37
CA GLY A 21 12.86 -8.23 -7.73
C GLY A 21 12.58 -8.15 -6.23
N MET A 22 11.38 -8.56 -5.79
CA MET A 22 11.00 -8.56 -4.38
C MET A 22 11.78 -9.60 -3.55
N VAL A 23 12.12 -10.75 -4.15
CA VAL A 23 12.80 -11.88 -3.47
C VAL A 23 14.33 -11.78 -3.56
N ALA A 24 14.84 -11.16 -4.62
CA ALA A 24 16.27 -10.99 -4.88
C ALA A 24 16.95 -10.03 -3.90
N MET A 25 16.21 -9.09 -3.31
CA MET A 25 16.71 -8.22 -2.25
C MET A 25 16.60 -8.93 -0.89
N PRO A 26 17.62 -8.85 -0.02
CA PRO A 26 17.47 -9.18 1.39
C PRO A 26 16.39 -8.32 2.04
N THR A 27 15.67 -8.86 3.01
CA THR A 27 14.78 -8.07 3.86
C THR A 27 15.62 -7.23 4.83
N MET A 28 15.00 -6.17 5.39
CA MET A 28 15.64 -5.35 6.42
C MET A 28 15.98 -6.20 7.65
N GLU A 29 15.10 -7.12 8.06
CA GLU A 29 15.35 -8.05 9.16
C GLU A 29 16.59 -8.94 8.91
N GLU A 30 16.70 -9.54 7.72
CA GLU A 30 17.87 -10.33 7.33
C GLU A 30 19.16 -9.49 7.37
N ALA A 31 19.09 -8.26 6.88
CA ALA A 31 20.22 -7.33 6.84
C ALA A 31 20.64 -6.85 8.24
N PHE A 32 19.69 -6.61 9.15
CA PHE A 32 19.96 -6.22 10.53
C PHE A 32 20.54 -7.35 11.37
N THR A 33 20.06 -8.58 11.15
CA THR A 33 20.51 -9.77 11.90
C THR A 33 21.76 -10.41 11.32
N HIS A 34 22.20 -9.96 10.14
CA HIS A 34 23.25 -10.59 9.34
C HIS A 34 22.97 -12.08 9.04
N ARG A 35 21.69 -12.48 8.99
CA ARG A 35 21.24 -13.85 8.73
C ARG A 35 20.36 -13.88 7.49
N LEU A 36 20.94 -14.25 6.36
CA LEU A 36 20.18 -14.45 5.13
C LEU A 36 19.44 -15.78 5.19
N SER A 37 18.14 -15.78 4.87
CA SER A 37 17.30 -16.98 4.81
C SER A 37 17.70 -17.90 3.65
N PHE A 38 18.32 -17.37 2.60
CA PHE A 38 18.95 -18.14 1.54
C PHE A 38 20.15 -17.40 0.96
N GLN A 39 21.08 -18.16 0.34
CA GLN A 39 22.29 -17.60 -0.25
C GLN A 39 21.95 -16.78 -1.50
N ARG A 40 22.07 -15.45 -1.37
CA ARG A 40 21.94 -14.47 -2.47
C ARG A 40 23.29 -13.91 -2.91
N GLN A 41 24.37 -14.68 -2.69
CA GLN A 41 25.76 -14.21 -2.76
C GLN A 41 26.16 -13.58 -4.10
N VAL A 42 25.38 -13.79 -5.16
CA VAL A 42 25.58 -13.17 -6.47
C VAL A 42 25.40 -11.65 -6.44
N LEU A 43 24.53 -11.13 -5.56
CA LEU A 43 24.16 -9.70 -5.56
C LEU A 43 24.72 -8.92 -4.37
N VAL A 44 24.70 -9.50 -3.16
CA VAL A 44 25.10 -8.78 -1.94
C VAL A 44 25.73 -9.73 -0.94
N ALA A 45 26.93 -9.40 -0.45
CA ALA A 45 27.54 -10.11 0.67
C ALA A 45 26.79 -9.80 1.98
N PRO A 46 26.66 -10.75 2.94
CA PRO A 46 25.93 -10.51 4.19
C PRO A 46 26.40 -9.28 4.99
N ALA A 47 27.70 -8.99 4.96
CA ALA A 47 28.29 -7.82 5.62
C ALA A 47 27.88 -6.49 4.95
N ASP A 48 27.59 -6.52 3.65
CA ASP A 48 27.26 -5.34 2.84
C ASP A 48 25.74 -5.18 2.64
N ALA A 49 24.93 -6.12 3.16
CA ALA A 49 23.48 -6.13 3.00
C ALA A 49 22.83 -4.83 3.50
N LEU A 50 23.09 -4.44 4.74
CA LEU A 50 22.47 -3.26 5.34
C LEU A 50 22.90 -1.95 4.65
N PRO A 51 24.20 -1.67 4.40
CA PRO A 51 24.61 -0.50 3.62
C PRO A 51 23.97 -0.46 2.23
N THR A 52 23.87 -1.61 1.55
CA THR A 52 23.27 -1.70 0.21
C THR A 52 21.77 -1.39 0.27
N LEU A 53 21.02 -2.02 1.16
CA LEU A 53 19.59 -1.76 1.31
C LEU A 53 19.30 -0.30 1.69
N ARG A 54 20.12 0.30 2.56
CA ARG A 54 20.02 1.73 2.88
C ARG A 54 20.19 2.66 1.69
N ARG A 55 20.82 2.21 0.60
CA ARG A 55 20.90 2.94 -0.68
C ARG A 55 19.68 2.72 -1.58
N CYS A 56 18.86 1.72 -1.25
CA CYS A 56 17.66 1.36 -1.99
C CYS A 56 16.36 1.84 -1.31
N VAL A 57 16.37 2.07 0.01
CA VAL A 57 15.22 2.67 0.73
C VAL A 57 15.03 4.13 0.34
N LEU A 58 13.81 4.62 0.48
CA LEU A 58 13.41 5.97 0.12
C LEU A 58 13.28 6.84 1.37
N THR A 59 13.84 8.05 1.34
CA THR A 59 13.58 9.10 2.34
C THR A 59 13.29 10.42 1.64
N LYS A 60 12.67 11.38 2.35
CA LYS A 60 12.47 12.73 1.82
C LYS A 60 13.81 13.39 1.47
N SER A 61 14.80 13.23 2.34
CA SER A 61 16.14 13.80 2.14
C SER A 61 16.83 13.24 0.89
N THR A 62 16.70 11.94 0.61
CA THR A 62 17.33 11.34 -0.58
C THR A 62 16.68 11.84 -1.87
N LEU A 63 15.37 12.11 -1.86
CA LEU A 63 14.70 12.74 -2.99
C LEU A 63 15.19 14.17 -3.21
N GLU A 64 15.30 14.96 -2.15
CA GLU A 64 15.82 16.33 -2.23
C GLU A 64 17.27 16.40 -2.73
N GLN A 65 18.04 15.31 -2.55
CA GLN A 65 19.40 15.16 -3.06
C GLN A 65 19.46 14.69 -4.53
N GLY A 66 18.32 14.49 -5.19
CA GLY A 66 18.26 14.05 -6.59
C GLY A 66 18.36 12.54 -6.79
N GLU A 67 18.25 11.74 -5.73
CA GLU A 67 18.34 10.27 -5.80
C GLU A 67 17.01 9.63 -6.25
N TRP A 68 16.45 10.10 -7.37
CA TRP A 68 15.10 9.75 -7.85
C TRP A 68 14.89 8.27 -8.14
N TRP A 69 15.97 7.54 -8.46
CA TRP A 69 15.92 6.08 -8.67
C TRP A 69 15.38 5.34 -7.43
N ARG A 70 15.49 5.94 -6.24
CA ARG A 70 14.95 5.38 -5.00
C ARG A 70 13.43 5.29 -4.98
N LEU A 71 12.73 6.07 -5.81
CA LEU A 71 11.30 5.90 -6.02
C LEU A 71 10.95 4.55 -6.65
N PHE A 72 11.90 3.87 -7.29
CA PHE A 72 11.71 2.52 -7.82
C PHE A 72 12.29 1.48 -6.87
N THR A 73 13.52 1.67 -6.40
CA THR A 73 14.22 0.62 -5.63
C THR A 73 13.56 0.34 -4.29
N TYR A 74 12.93 1.33 -3.66
CA TYR A 74 12.30 1.13 -2.35
C TYR A 74 11.15 0.13 -2.41
N MET A 75 10.50 0.00 -3.56
CA MET A 75 9.40 -0.94 -3.79
C MET A 75 9.86 -2.41 -3.71
N PHE A 76 11.16 -2.68 -3.78
CA PHE A 76 11.71 -4.03 -3.74
C PHE A 76 12.38 -4.37 -2.40
N VAL A 77 12.58 -3.38 -1.53
CA VAL A 77 13.09 -3.60 -0.17
C VAL A 77 11.92 -3.87 0.77
N HIS A 78 12.00 -4.91 1.58
CA HIS A 78 10.90 -5.34 2.46
C HIS A 78 11.36 -5.45 3.91
N ARG A 79 10.42 -5.31 4.85
CA ARG A 79 10.70 -5.44 6.29
C ARG A 79 11.21 -6.84 6.63
N ASP A 80 10.41 -7.83 6.26
CA ASP A 80 10.53 -9.25 6.62
C ASP A 80 9.87 -10.11 5.53
N TRP A 81 9.96 -11.43 5.66
CA TRP A 81 9.40 -12.37 4.69
C TRP A 81 7.89 -12.41 4.65
N GLU A 82 7.23 -12.18 5.79
CA GLU A 82 5.77 -12.12 5.84
C GLU A 82 5.22 -10.97 4.98
N HIS A 83 5.89 -9.81 5.03
CA HIS A 83 5.58 -8.68 4.16
C HIS A 83 5.83 -8.98 2.69
N VAL A 84 6.92 -9.70 2.35
CA VAL A 84 7.19 -10.11 0.96
C VAL A 84 6.07 -11.01 0.44
N TRP A 85 5.68 -12.03 1.20
CA TRP A 85 4.63 -12.96 0.77
C TRP A 85 3.25 -12.31 0.67
N THR A 86 2.93 -11.43 1.61
CA THR A 86 1.69 -10.63 1.54
C THR A 86 1.64 -9.77 0.28
N ASN A 87 2.75 -9.11 -0.09
CA ASN A 87 2.83 -8.31 -1.30
C ASN A 87 2.76 -9.16 -2.58
N ILE A 88 3.45 -10.31 -2.63
CA ILE A 88 3.38 -11.23 -3.77
C ILE A 88 1.96 -11.78 -3.92
N GLY A 89 1.32 -12.21 -2.83
CA GLY A 89 -0.07 -12.68 -2.84
C GLY A 89 -1.03 -11.58 -3.32
N GLY A 90 -0.87 -10.36 -2.81
CA GLY A 90 -1.65 -9.20 -3.25
C GLY A 90 -1.45 -8.86 -4.72
N LEU A 91 -0.20 -8.92 -5.21
CA LEU A 91 0.15 -8.75 -6.63
C LEU A 91 -0.50 -9.83 -7.49
N LEU A 92 -0.40 -11.11 -7.11
CA LEU A 92 -1.00 -12.22 -7.84
C LEU A 92 -2.53 -12.08 -7.93
N CYS A 93 -3.19 -11.85 -6.80
CA CYS A 93 -4.65 -11.79 -6.72
C CYS A 93 -5.24 -10.54 -7.41
N ASN A 94 -4.64 -9.36 -7.19
CA ASN A 94 -5.20 -8.10 -7.71
C ASN A 94 -4.65 -7.71 -9.08
N GLY A 95 -3.42 -8.13 -9.40
CA GLY A 95 -2.79 -7.81 -10.68
C GLY A 95 -3.46 -8.49 -11.88
N PHE A 96 -4.17 -9.60 -11.65
CA PHE A 96 -4.83 -10.36 -12.72
C PHE A 96 -5.99 -9.56 -13.31
N ALA A 97 -6.72 -8.82 -12.47
CA ALA A 97 -7.78 -7.91 -12.93
C ALA A 97 -7.23 -6.84 -13.88
N ALA A 98 -6.06 -6.25 -13.55
CA ALA A 98 -5.38 -5.33 -14.45
C ALA A 98 -4.92 -6.03 -15.74
N PHE A 99 -4.32 -7.21 -15.64
CA PHE A 99 -3.82 -7.98 -16.77
C PHE A 99 -4.92 -8.33 -17.78
N THR A 100 -6.08 -8.79 -17.31
CA THR A 100 -7.20 -9.14 -18.21
C THR A 100 -7.74 -7.95 -19.02
N GLN A 101 -7.42 -6.72 -18.61
CA GLN A 101 -7.89 -5.52 -19.29
C GLN A 101 -6.97 -5.07 -20.43
N PHE A 102 -5.65 -5.01 -20.19
CA PHE A 102 -4.67 -4.51 -21.18
C PHE A 102 -3.32 -5.26 -21.16
N GLY A 103 -3.33 -6.53 -20.76
CA GLY A 103 -2.13 -7.36 -20.65
C GLY A 103 -1.16 -6.87 -19.58
N HIS A 104 0.13 -7.19 -19.72
CA HIS A 104 1.12 -6.85 -18.70
C HIS A 104 1.30 -5.35 -18.48
N ILE A 105 1.06 -4.52 -19.51
CA ILE A 105 1.29 -3.08 -19.45
C ILE A 105 0.44 -2.42 -18.36
N SER A 106 -0.83 -2.82 -18.20
CA SER A 106 -1.68 -2.30 -17.13
C SER A 106 -1.22 -2.77 -15.75
N THR A 107 -0.83 -4.03 -15.60
CA THR A 107 -0.33 -4.54 -14.31
C THR A 107 0.92 -3.77 -13.87
N TYR A 108 1.92 -3.62 -14.75
CA TYR A 108 3.14 -2.88 -14.44
C TYR A 108 2.86 -1.37 -14.29
N GLY A 109 2.06 -0.79 -15.18
CA GLY A 109 1.73 0.63 -15.16
C GLY A 109 1.02 1.04 -13.88
N VAL A 110 -0.02 0.30 -13.47
CA VAL A 110 -0.74 0.57 -12.22
C VAL A 110 0.16 0.34 -11.02
N PHE A 111 0.90 -0.77 -10.98
CA PHE A 111 1.81 -1.08 -9.86
C PHE A 111 2.88 0.00 -9.67
N LEU A 112 3.60 0.35 -10.74
CA LEU A 112 4.68 1.33 -10.69
C LEU A 112 4.15 2.73 -10.40
N LEU A 113 3.11 3.20 -11.12
CA LEU A 113 2.57 4.55 -10.90
C LEU A 113 2.03 4.72 -9.48
N SER A 114 1.31 3.72 -8.96
CA SER A 114 0.78 3.75 -7.60
C SER A 114 1.89 3.73 -6.55
N GLY A 115 2.95 2.94 -6.78
CA GLY A 115 4.16 2.95 -5.97
C GLY A 115 4.83 4.31 -5.97
N LEU A 116 5.18 4.85 -7.14
CA LEU A 116 5.83 6.16 -7.27
C LEU A 116 5.07 7.26 -6.52
N LEU A 117 3.75 7.36 -6.74
CA LEU A 117 2.93 8.39 -6.10
C LEU A 117 2.78 8.18 -4.59
N ALA A 118 2.63 6.93 -4.13
CA ALA A 118 2.69 6.60 -2.71
C ALA A 118 4.03 7.02 -2.08
N GLY A 119 5.15 6.71 -2.74
CA GLY A 119 6.50 7.11 -2.33
C GLY A 119 6.65 8.62 -2.22
N THR A 120 5.94 9.40 -3.02
CA THR A 120 5.97 10.88 -2.96
C THR A 120 4.98 11.51 -1.96
N ASN A 121 4.09 10.75 -1.31
CA ASN A 121 3.09 11.30 -0.39
C ASN A 121 3.67 11.71 0.98
N SER A 122 4.54 12.71 0.99
CA SER A 122 5.13 13.24 2.22
C SER A 122 4.10 13.90 3.15
N TRP A 123 3.06 14.51 2.57
CA TRP A 123 2.02 15.18 3.34
C TRP A 123 1.17 14.18 4.14
N GLY A 124 0.70 13.11 3.50
CA GLY A 124 -0.07 12.07 4.17
C GLY A 124 0.73 11.37 5.26
N ARG A 125 2.02 11.10 5.03
CA ARG A 125 2.90 10.55 6.07
C ARG A 125 3.10 11.50 7.26
N ALA A 126 3.23 12.80 7.01
CA ALA A 126 3.32 13.78 8.09
C ALA A 126 2.01 13.84 8.91
N TYR A 127 0.86 13.76 8.23
CA TYR A 127 -0.45 13.63 8.89
C TYR A 127 -0.53 12.36 9.74
N GLN A 128 -0.20 11.19 9.16
CA GLN A 128 -0.18 9.91 9.86
C GLN A 128 0.71 9.96 11.11
N THR A 129 1.96 10.41 10.94
CA THR A 129 2.93 10.47 12.02
C THR A 129 2.41 11.34 13.17
N LYS A 130 1.78 12.48 12.84
CA LYS A 130 1.16 13.35 13.84
C LYS A 130 0.03 12.64 14.57
N ALA A 131 -0.89 12.02 13.85
CA ALA A 131 -2.03 11.32 14.44
C ALA A 131 -1.58 10.17 15.35
N GLN A 132 -0.62 9.37 14.92
CA GLN A 132 -0.05 8.26 15.71
C GLN A 132 0.70 8.75 16.96
N LEU A 133 1.46 9.84 16.86
CA LEU A 133 2.11 10.46 18.04
C LEU A 133 1.07 10.98 19.03
N GLN A 134 -0.02 11.58 18.55
CA GLN A 134 -1.12 12.00 19.42
C GLN A 134 -1.82 10.79 20.07
N ALA A 135 -2.09 9.72 19.33
CA ALA A 135 -2.71 8.54 19.92
C ALA A 135 -1.81 7.82 20.94
N SER A 136 -0.48 7.88 20.76
CA SER A 136 0.47 7.16 21.62
C SER A 136 0.70 7.80 22.99
N VAL A 137 0.37 9.08 23.17
CA VAL A 137 0.49 9.77 24.46
C VAL A 137 -0.84 9.68 25.20
N ALA A 138 -0.86 9.06 26.38
CA ALA A 138 -2.07 8.94 27.18
C ALA A 138 -2.67 10.32 27.54
N ASP A 139 -3.99 10.42 27.53
CA ASP A 139 -4.69 11.59 28.05
C ASP A 139 -4.65 11.61 29.59
N LEU A 140 -4.71 12.79 30.18
CA LEU A 140 -4.84 12.91 31.62
C LEU A 140 -6.17 12.31 32.08
N PRO A 141 -6.18 11.43 33.10
CA PRO A 141 -7.42 10.86 33.61
C PRO A 141 -8.31 11.95 34.22
N GLN A 142 -9.60 11.65 34.38
CA GLN A 142 -10.53 12.60 35.02
C GLN A 142 -10.21 12.81 36.50
N SER A 143 -9.57 11.84 37.15
CA SER A 143 -9.12 11.91 38.54
C SER A 143 -7.91 11.00 38.79
N PHE A 144 -7.12 11.33 39.82
CA PHE A 144 -6.14 10.45 40.43
C PHE A 144 -6.66 10.05 41.81
N GLY A 145 -7.29 8.88 41.89
CA GLY A 145 -8.02 8.45 43.09
C GLY A 145 -9.15 9.43 43.43
N PRO A 146 -9.19 10.00 44.66
CA PRO A 146 -10.23 10.95 45.06
C PRO A 146 -10.04 12.36 44.49
N VAL A 147 -8.85 12.68 43.94
CA VAL A 147 -8.53 14.03 43.47
C VAL A 147 -8.94 14.18 42.01
N ARG A 148 -9.92 15.03 41.72
CA ARG A 148 -10.30 15.37 40.33
C ARG A 148 -9.22 16.20 39.65
N VAL A 149 -8.91 15.88 38.40
CA VAL A 149 -7.99 16.68 37.59
C VAL A 149 -8.74 17.89 37.04
N PRO A 150 -8.29 19.12 37.34
CA PRO A 150 -8.90 20.34 36.80
C PRO A 150 -8.98 20.34 35.28
N ASN A 151 -10.08 20.86 34.72
CA ASN A 151 -10.26 20.98 33.26
C ASN A 151 -9.11 21.73 32.59
N LEU A 152 -8.67 22.84 33.21
CA LEU A 152 -7.55 23.64 32.72
C LEU A 152 -6.26 22.82 32.57
N LEU A 153 -5.96 21.90 33.50
CA LEU A 153 -4.79 21.04 33.41
C LEU A 153 -4.92 20.03 32.27
N ARG A 154 -6.13 19.47 32.06
CA ARG A 154 -6.40 18.55 30.94
C ARG A 154 -6.30 19.25 29.59
N GLU A 155 -6.82 20.47 29.48
CA GLU A 155 -6.71 21.30 28.28
C GLU A 155 -5.26 21.72 28.01
N CYS A 156 -4.51 22.12 29.03
CA CYS A 156 -3.09 22.43 28.93
C CYS A 156 -2.27 21.22 28.47
N TRP A 157 -2.56 20.02 29.01
CA TRP A 157 -1.94 18.77 28.57
C TRP A 157 -2.27 18.45 27.11
N ALA A 158 -3.54 18.54 26.72
CA ALA A 158 -3.98 18.30 25.34
C ALA A 158 -3.29 19.27 24.36
N SER A 159 -3.19 20.55 24.72
CA SER A 159 -2.48 21.57 23.94
C SER A 159 -0.98 21.25 23.81
N THR A 160 -0.33 20.88 24.91
CA THR A 160 1.10 20.50 24.93
C THR A 160 1.37 19.27 24.05
N LYS A 161 0.51 18.25 24.15
CA LYS A 161 0.54 17.05 23.33
C LYS A 161 0.39 17.38 21.84
N GLN A 162 -0.58 18.22 21.49
CA GLN A 162 -0.80 18.67 20.12
C GLN A 162 0.39 19.49 19.57
N ALA A 163 0.93 20.43 20.36
CA ALA A 163 2.09 21.22 19.98
C ALA A 163 3.33 20.35 19.75
N THR A 164 3.56 19.38 20.64
CA THR A 164 4.67 18.42 20.53
C THR A 164 4.53 17.57 19.26
N ALA A 165 3.34 17.05 18.97
CA ALA A 165 3.08 16.27 17.76
C ALA A 165 3.27 17.11 16.49
N ASN A 166 2.74 18.34 16.46
CA ASN A 166 2.91 19.28 15.33
C ASN A 166 4.39 19.57 15.04
N TRP A 167 5.21 19.73 16.08
CA TRP A 167 6.62 20.04 15.93
C TRP A 167 7.45 18.79 15.55
N THR A 168 7.10 17.63 16.09
CA THR A 168 7.90 16.40 15.93
C THR A 168 7.59 15.67 14.63
N ALA A 169 6.32 15.60 14.23
CA ALA A 169 5.88 14.78 13.11
C ALA A 169 6.58 15.10 11.78
N PRO A 170 6.75 16.37 11.34
CA PRO A 170 7.44 16.67 10.08
C PRO A 170 8.92 16.28 10.09
N ARG A 171 9.57 16.33 11.26
CA ARG A 171 10.99 15.96 11.42
C ARG A 171 11.18 14.45 11.43
N LEU A 172 10.29 13.74 12.11
CA LEU A 172 10.31 12.29 12.15
C LEU A 172 9.99 11.71 10.77
N SER A 173 8.91 12.17 10.13
CA SER A 173 8.50 11.70 8.81
C SER A 173 9.54 11.96 7.72
N GLY A 174 10.28 13.06 7.81
CA GLY A 174 11.39 13.36 6.89
C GLY A 174 12.59 12.40 7.01
N ARG A 175 12.71 11.70 8.15
CA ARG A 175 13.80 10.76 8.47
C ARG A 175 13.35 9.30 8.46
N THR A 176 12.07 9.04 8.24
CA THR A 176 11.56 7.67 8.18
C THR A 176 12.01 7.03 6.86
N ASP A 177 12.65 5.88 6.97
CA ASP A 177 12.94 5.03 5.82
C ASP A 177 11.62 4.44 5.30
N ILE A 178 11.37 4.64 4.01
CA ILE A 178 10.23 4.10 3.29
C ILE A 178 10.74 2.94 2.44
N TYR A 179 10.11 1.79 2.58
CA TYR A 179 10.41 0.58 1.84
C TYR A 179 9.16 -0.30 1.76
N GLY A 180 9.04 -1.06 0.68
CA GLY A 180 7.97 -2.02 0.45
C GLY A 180 7.18 -1.73 -0.82
N ALA A 181 6.75 -2.81 -1.48
CA ALA A 181 5.92 -2.76 -2.68
C ALA A 181 4.45 -2.38 -2.43
N SER A 182 4.05 -2.21 -1.16
CA SER A 182 2.64 -2.22 -0.75
C SER A 182 1.82 -1.12 -1.40
N GLY A 183 2.36 0.09 -1.60
CA GLY A 183 1.68 1.15 -2.35
C GLY A 183 1.30 0.72 -3.78
N GLY A 184 2.19 0.01 -4.48
CA GLY A 184 1.93 -0.54 -5.80
C GLY A 184 0.87 -1.65 -5.79
N VAL A 185 0.95 -2.55 -4.81
CA VAL A 185 -0.03 -3.64 -4.62
C VAL A 185 -1.42 -3.09 -4.28
N CYS A 186 -1.49 -2.09 -3.40
CA CYS A 186 -2.73 -1.39 -3.04
C CYS A 186 -3.35 -0.70 -4.27
N GLY A 187 -2.53 -0.17 -5.17
CA GLY A 187 -3.00 0.35 -6.45
C GLY A 187 -3.67 -0.70 -7.33
N LEU A 188 -3.11 -1.91 -7.43
CA LEU A 188 -3.78 -2.99 -8.15
C LEU A 188 -5.13 -3.36 -7.53
N MET A 189 -5.23 -3.34 -6.20
CA MET A 189 -6.49 -3.56 -5.49
C MET A 189 -7.51 -2.45 -5.77
N GLY A 190 -7.09 -1.17 -5.73
CA GLY A 190 -7.95 -0.04 -6.09
C GLY A 190 -8.42 -0.08 -7.54
N PHE A 191 -7.55 -0.51 -8.45
CA PHE A 191 -7.89 -0.71 -9.86
C PHE A 191 -8.94 -1.82 -10.03
N ASN A 192 -8.76 -2.94 -9.35
CA ASN A 192 -9.73 -4.05 -9.35
C ASN A 192 -11.10 -3.60 -8.82
N LEU A 193 -11.14 -2.85 -7.71
CA LEU A 193 -12.40 -2.28 -7.20
C LEU A 193 -13.06 -1.33 -8.21
N GLY A 194 -12.28 -0.49 -8.89
CA GLY A 194 -12.80 0.42 -9.91
C GLY A 194 -13.46 -0.31 -11.08
N LEU A 195 -12.79 -1.35 -11.61
CA LEU A 195 -13.38 -2.20 -12.65
C LEU A 195 -14.66 -2.89 -12.18
N TRP A 196 -14.66 -3.36 -10.93
CA TRP A 196 -15.86 -3.96 -10.33
C TRP A 196 -17.02 -2.97 -10.27
N ALA A 197 -16.79 -1.78 -9.72
CA ALA A 197 -17.81 -0.75 -9.58
C ALA A 197 -18.41 -0.36 -10.94
N HIS A 198 -17.57 -0.27 -11.97
CA HIS A 198 -18.02 -0.02 -13.33
C HIS A 198 -18.91 -1.15 -13.88
N ARG A 199 -18.55 -2.42 -13.68
CA ARG A 199 -19.37 -3.56 -14.12
C ARG A 199 -20.74 -3.56 -13.44
N VAL A 200 -20.79 -3.28 -12.13
CA VAL A 200 -22.04 -3.12 -11.39
C VAL A 200 -22.86 -1.98 -11.96
N TRP A 201 -22.24 -0.82 -12.21
CA TRP A 201 -22.92 0.34 -12.79
C TRP A 201 -23.52 0.05 -14.17
N ARG A 202 -22.77 -0.59 -15.07
CA ARG A 202 -23.29 -1.02 -16.39
C ARG A 202 -24.45 -1.98 -16.25
N HIS A 203 -24.38 -2.89 -15.29
CA HIS A 203 -25.46 -3.84 -15.05
C HIS A 203 -26.73 -3.17 -14.51
N LEU A 204 -26.59 -2.18 -13.63
CA LEU A 204 -27.72 -1.39 -13.13
C LEU A 204 -28.35 -0.49 -14.21
N ARG A 205 -27.57 -0.10 -15.23
CA ARG A 205 -28.04 0.72 -16.36
C ARG A 205 -28.65 -0.09 -17.51
N ALA A 206 -28.20 -1.32 -17.73
CA ALA A 206 -28.81 -2.20 -18.72
C ALA A 206 -30.20 -2.64 -18.21
N ASP A 207 -31.24 -2.51 -19.03
CA ASP A 207 -32.64 -2.75 -18.63
C ASP A 207 -32.83 -4.03 -17.80
N ALA A 208 -33.63 -3.90 -16.73
CA ALA A 208 -33.87 -4.89 -15.69
C ALA A 208 -34.38 -6.26 -16.20
N GLU A 209 -34.84 -6.34 -17.45
CA GLU A 209 -35.41 -7.55 -18.05
C GLU A 209 -34.36 -8.62 -18.43
N SER A 210 -33.06 -8.28 -18.46
CA SER A 210 -31.99 -9.22 -18.84
C SER A 210 -31.20 -9.81 -17.67
N PHE A 211 -31.74 -9.77 -16.44
CA PHE A 211 -31.09 -10.35 -15.25
C PHE A 211 -31.10 -11.90 -15.31
N GLN A 212 -30.18 -12.50 -16.08
CA GLN A 212 -29.96 -13.94 -16.05
C GLN A 212 -29.04 -14.34 -14.90
N LEU A 213 -29.52 -15.24 -14.03
CA LEU A 213 -28.81 -15.85 -12.90
C LEU A 213 -27.46 -16.53 -13.25
N ARG A 214 -27.14 -16.74 -14.53
CA ARG A 214 -25.83 -17.25 -14.97
C ARG A 214 -24.67 -16.28 -14.72
N ASN A 215 -24.96 -15.01 -14.39
CA ASN A 215 -23.97 -14.01 -14.00
C ASN A 215 -23.66 -14.01 -12.48
N VAL A 216 -24.22 -14.94 -11.68
CA VAL A 216 -24.09 -14.95 -10.22
C VAL A 216 -22.75 -15.49 -9.69
N ALA A 217 -22.06 -16.37 -10.44
CA ALA A 217 -20.73 -16.85 -10.04
C ALA A 217 -19.66 -15.73 -10.05
N PRO A 218 -19.60 -14.86 -11.08
CA PRO A 218 -18.86 -13.59 -11.00
C PRO A 218 -19.25 -12.77 -9.77
N SER A 219 -20.52 -12.78 -9.35
CA SER A 219 -21.02 -11.98 -8.22
C SER A 219 -20.39 -12.33 -6.86
N PHE A 220 -19.99 -13.58 -6.61
CA PHE A 220 -19.37 -13.94 -5.32
C PHE A 220 -17.90 -13.50 -5.23
N ALA A 221 -17.08 -13.81 -6.24
CA ALA A 221 -15.69 -13.36 -6.26
C ALA A 221 -15.58 -11.82 -6.29
N THR A 222 -16.54 -11.19 -6.97
CA THR A 222 -16.62 -9.73 -7.02
C THR A 222 -17.10 -9.10 -5.71
N LEU A 223 -18.11 -9.68 -5.05
CA LEU A 223 -18.50 -9.25 -3.71
C LEU A 223 -17.37 -9.42 -2.70
N ALA A 224 -16.64 -10.55 -2.76
CA ALA A 224 -15.47 -10.79 -1.92
C ALA A 224 -14.40 -9.71 -2.14
N THR A 225 -14.13 -9.33 -3.39
CA THR A 225 -13.20 -8.24 -3.73
C THR A 225 -13.65 -6.90 -3.14
N ALA A 226 -14.94 -6.57 -3.25
CA ALA A 226 -15.51 -5.35 -2.70
C ALA A 226 -15.41 -5.32 -1.17
N LEU A 227 -15.77 -6.42 -0.50
CA LEU A 227 -15.67 -6.57 0.95
C LEU A 227 -14.22 -6.52 1.45
N GLN A 228 -13.29 -7.17 0.75
CA GLN A 228 -11.87 -7.10 1.05
C GLN A 228 -11.36 -5.67 0.95
N SER A 229 -11.70 -4.96 -0.14
CA SER A 229 -11.29 -3.56 -0.35
C SER A 229 -11.89 -2.64 0.72
N ALA A 230 -13.15 -2.83 1.08
CA ALA A 230 -13.81 -2.06 2.13
C ALA A 230 -13.19 -2.30 3.51
N SER A 231 -12.91 -3.56 3.86
CA SER A 231 -12.25 -3.94 5.11
C SER A 231 -10.85 -3.33 5.20
N PHE A 232 -10.07 -3.45 4.12
CA PHE A 232 -8.76 -2.83 3.99
C PHE A 232 -8.83 -1.30 4.17
N LEU A 233 -9.68 -0.62 3.41
CA LEU A 233 -9.82 0.85 3.51
C LEU A 233 -10.21 1.28 4.92
N ALA A 234 -11.13 0.57 5.57
CA ALA A 234 -11.53 0.87 6.94
C ALA A 234 -10.39 0.65 7.95
N GLN A 235 -9.56 -0.38 7.76
CA GLN A 235 -8.39 -0.61 8.60
C GLN A 235 -7.31 0.46 8.39
N GLU A 236 -6.94 0.71 7.14
CA GLU A 236 -5.93 1.70 6.77
C GLU A 236 -6.34 3.11 7.19
N TRP A 237 -7.62 3.46 7.04
CA TRP A 237 -8.16 4.74 7.48
C TRP A 237 -8.05 4.92 9.00
N ARG A 238 -8.44 3.92 9.78
CA ARG A 238 -8.30 3.94 11.25
C ARG A 238 -6.84 4.07 11.67
N SER A 239 -5.96 3.29 11.07
CA SER A 239 -4.52 3.36 11.38
C SER A 239 -3.89 4.69 10.97
N LEU A 240 -4.33 5.29 9.85
CA LEU A 240 -3.93 6.63 9.43
C LEU A 240 -4.28 7.68 10.48
N HIS A 241 -5.43 7.53 11.16
CA HIS A 241 -5.91 8.44 12.21
C HIS A 241 -5.34 8.11 13.61
N GLY A 242 -4.43 7.13 13.71
CA GLY A 242 -3.73 6.81 14.94
C GLY A 242 -4.41 5.77 15.82
N ASP A 243 -5.55 5.21 15.43
CA ASP A 243 -6.30 4.23 16.25
C ASP A 243 -5.48 2.98 16.60
N ALA A 244 -4.53 2.61 15.74
CA ALA A 244 -3.63 1.47 15.93
C ALA A 244 -2.30 1.84 16.64
N GLY A 245 -2.12 3.09 17.06
CA GLY A 245 -0.86 3.60 17.58
C GLY A 245 0.24 3.67 16.52
N PHE A 246 1.50 3.67 16.96
CA PHE A 246 2.66 3.76 16.07
C PHE A 246 3.02 2.39 15.48
N THR A 247 2.52 2.12 14.26
CA THR A 247 2.68 0.80 13.61
C THR A 247 3.98 0.64 12.83
N GLY A 248 4.63 1.75 12.45
CA GLY A 248 5.76 1.74 11.52
C GLY A 248 5.39 1.37 10.07
N VAL A 249 4.09 1.30 9.74
CA VAL A 249 3.57 0.98 8.41
C VAL A 249 3.10 2.26 7.72
N ASP A 250 3.38 2.43 6.43
CA ASP A 250 2.98 3.61 5.64
C ASP A 250 1.52 3.51 5.14
N HIS A 251 0.56 3.64 6.06
CA HIS A 251 -0.88 3.62 5.77
C HIS A 251 -1.30 4.75 4.82
N ALA A 252 -0.67 5.93 4.92
CA ALA A 252 -0.88 7.02 3.98
C ALA A 252 -0.45 6.61 2.56
N GLY A 253 0.70 5.96 2.41
CA GLY A 253 1.17 5.41 1.15
C GLY A 253 0.21 4.35 0.57
N HIS A 254 -0.30 3.45 1.41
CA HIS A 254 -1.29 2.44 1.03
C HIS A 254 -2.55 3.06 0.42
N LEU A 255 -3.15 4.03 1.12
CA LEU A 255 -4.35 4.73 0.66
C LEU A 255 -4.10 5.54 -0.61
N THR A 256 -2.91 6.13 -0.74
CA THR A 256 -2.50 6.84 -1.97
C THR A 256 -2.43 5.90 -3.15
N GLY A 257 -1.72 4.78 -2.99
CA GLY A 257 -1.60 3.77 -4.02
C GLY A 257 -2.97 3.26 -4.47
N PHE A 258 -3.83 2.93 -3.50
CA PHE A 258 -5.21 2.52 -3.77
C PHE A 258 -5.99 3.56 -4.58
N ALA A 259 -5.96 4.83 -4.17
CA ALA A 259 -6.67 5.90 -4.86
C ALA A 259 -6.16 6.09 -6.30
N VAL A 260 -4.84 6.02 -6.52
CA VAL A 260 -4.25 6.08 -7.87
C VAL A 260 -4.75 4.93 -8.73
N GLY A 261 -4.74 3.71 -8.20
CA GLY A 261 -5.29 2.54 -8.88
C GLY A 261 -6.75 2.71 -9.30
N LEU A 262 -7.58 3.22 -8.40
CA LEU A 262 -9.00 3.50 -8.67
C LEU A 262 -9.15 4.52 -9.81
N VAL A 263 -8.38 5.60 -9.81
CA VAL A 263 -8.38 6.61 -10.88
C VAL A 263 -7.94 5.99 -12.21
N CYS A 264 -6.90 5.15 -12.20
CA CYS A 264 -6.47 4.42 -13.40
C CYS A 264 -7.57 3.51 -13.96
N ALA A 265 -8.37 2.87 -13.10
CA ALA A 265 -9.49 2.04 -13.55
C ALA A 265 -10.61 2.88 -14.18
N VAL A 266 -10.92 4.04 -13.61
CA VAL A 266 -11.89 4.97 -14.21
C VAL A 266 -11.41 5.44 -15.58
N ALA A 267 -10.14 5.86 -15.69
CA ALA A 267 -9.56 6.27 -16.97
C ALA A 267 -9.58 5.13 -18.01
N ALA A 268 -9.21 3.92 -17.60
CA ALA A 268 -9.26 2.71 -18.43
C ALA A 268 -10.65 2.43 -18.99
N VAL A 269 -11.67 2.58 -18.16
CA VAL A 269 -13.07 2.37 -18.54
C VAL A 269 -13.54 3.42 -19.53
N VAL A 270 -13.29 4.71 -19.25
CA VAL A 270 -13.69 5.81 -20.13
C VAL A 270 -13.08 5.65 -21.53
N LEU A 271 -11.79 5.31 -21.58
CA LEU A 271 -11.10 5.08 -22.86
C LEU A 271 -11.65 3.89 -23.64
N GLN A 272 -12.21 2.88 -22.98
CA GLN A 272 -12.83 1.74 -23.67
C GLN A 272 -14.19 2.11 -24.25
N ASP A 273 -15.03 2.79 -23.47
CA ASP A 273 -16.38 3.19 -23.92
C ASP A 273 -16.32 4.18 -25.11
N ASP A 274 -15.26 5.00 -25.22
CA ASP A 274 -15.06 5.89 -26.38
C ASP A 274 -14.67 5.13 -27.67
N THR A 275 -14.18 3.89 -27.56
CA THR A 275 -13.73 3.08 -28.71
C THR A 275 -14.75 2.06 -29.20
N SER A 276 -15.88 1.91 -28.50
CA SER A 276 -16.94 0.95 -28.80
C SER A 276 -18.19 1.62 -29.36
#